data_AF-O70046-F1
#
_entry.id   AF-O70046-F1
#
_cell.length_a   1.000
_cell.length_b   1.000
_cell.length_c   1.000
_cell.angle_alpha   90.00
_cell.angle_beta   90.00
_cell.angle_gamma   90.00
#
_symmetry.space_group_name_H-M   'P 1'
#
loop_
_entity.id
_entity.type
_entity.pdbx_description
1 polymer ?
#
loop_
_entity_poly.entity_id
_entity_poly.type
_entity_poly.pdbx_seq_one_letter_code
_entity_poly.pdbx_strand_id
1 'polypeptide(L)'
;MHDFNGAQIFVGAKVKVLFIDQTIMNGLPSSEVNDINSMLGEIFEVYEIDEYGQAWVEKWWHLDEGKSYSHSLGLSSTELELVEK
;
A
#
# COMPACT_ATOMS: atom_id res chain seq x y z
N MET A 1 -6.56 -1.67 -12.90
CA MET A 1 -6.79 -2.93 -12.15
C MET A 1 -8.13 -2.82 -11.41
N HIS A 2 -8.57 -3.85 -10.68
CA HIS A 2 -9.83 -3.81 -9.92
C HIS A 2 -9.58 -4.11 -8.43
N ASP A 3 -10.44 -3.62 -7.56
CA ASP A 3 -10.39 -3.88 -6.12
C ASP A 3 -11.00 -5.25 -5.75
N PHE A 4 -11.05 -5.55 -4.45
CA PHE A 4 -11.59 -6.80 -3.93
C PHE A 4 -13.07 -7.04 -4.33
N ASN A 5 -13.82 -5.97 -4.55
CA ASN A 5 -15.23 -6.01 -4.95
C ASN A 5 -15.44 -5.91 -6.47
N GLY A 6 -14.36 -5.87 -7.27
CA GLY A 6 -14.41 -5.71 -8.72
C GLY A 6 -14.61 -4.26 -9.19
N ALA A 7 -14.51 -3.26 -8.31
CA ALA A 7 -14.54 -1.85 -8.69
C ALA A 7 -13.22 -1.45 -9.36
N GLN A 8 -13.31 -0.65 -10.43
CA GLN A 8 -12.11 -0.23 -11.16
C GLN A 8 -11.27 0.77 -10.35
N ILE A 9 -9.97 0.49 -10.25
CA ILE A 9 -8.96 1.37 -9.65
C ILE A 9 -8.09 2.00 -10.75
N PHE A 10 -7.78 3.28 -10.57
CA PHE A 10 -6.92 4.09 -11.42
C PHE A 10 -5.96 4.93 -10.53
N VAL A 11 -4.90 5.46 -11.14
CA VAL A 11 -3.96 6.37 -10.46
C VAL A 11 -4.70 7.62 -9.97
N GLY A 12 -4.49 7.99 -8.71
CA GLY A 12 -5.18 9.07 -8.00
C GLY A 12 -6.35 8.60 -7.13
N ALA A 13 -6.84 7.36 -7.31
CA ALA A 13 -7.90 6.82 -6.49
C ALA A 13 -7.44 6.61 -5.04
N LYS A 14 -8.38 6.71 -4.08
CA LYS A 14 -8.13 6.37 -2.67
C LYS A 14 -8.56 4.94 -2.39
N VAL A 15 -7.63 4.14 -1.87
CA VAL A 15 -7.86 2.73 -1.55
C VAL A 15 -7.51 2.43 -0.10
N LYS A 16 -8.28 1.54 0.52
CA LYS A 16 -7.98 0.99 1.84
C LYS A 16 -7.19 -0.31 1.70
N VAL A 17 -6.11 -0.48 2.46
CA VAL A 17 -5.36 -1.73 2.51
C VAL A 17 -6.11 -2.74 3.37
N LEU A 18 -6.55 -3.85 2.77
CA LEU A 18 -7.31 -4.89 3.44
C LEU A 18 -6.44 -6.03 3.96
N PHE A 19 -5.42 -6.38 3.19
CA PHE A 19 -4.50 -7.47 3.45
C PHE A 19 -3.12 -7.10 2.90
N ILE A 20 -2.09 -7.66 3.49
CA ILE A 20 -0.71 -7.55 3.01
C ILE A 20 -0.13 -8.96 3.02
N ASP A 21 0.32 -9.45 1.87
CA ASP A 21 1.00 -10.74 1.79
C ASP A 21 2.22 -10.76 2.73
N GLN A 22 2.18 -11.64 3.73
CA GLN A 22 3.24 -11.81 4.72
C GLN A 22 4.56 -12.25 4.08
N THR A 23 4.54 -12.80 2.85
CA THR A 23 5.77 -13.18 2.15
C THR A 23 6.68 -11.99 1.87
N ILE A 24 6.14 -10.77 1.72
CA ILE A 24 6.95 -9.56 1.51
C ILE A 24 7.75 -9.16 2.76
N MET A 25 7.32 -9.65 3.93
CA MET A 25 7.96 -9.40 5.22
C MET A 25 9.05 -10.42 5.55
N ASN A 26 9.20 -11.47 4.73
CA ASN A 26 10.15 -12.54 5.00
C ASN A 26 11.60 -12.02 5.00
N GLY A 27 12.27 -12.15 6.15
CA GLY A 27 13.66 -11.72 6.30
C GLY A 27 13.84 -10.23 6.57
N LEU A 28 12.75 -9.46 6.67
CA LEU A 28 12.82 -8.06 7.07
C LEU A 28 13.09 -7.91 8.59
N PRO A 29 13.79 -6.85 9.01
CA PRO A 29 13.87 -6.48 10.41
C PRO A 29 12.50 -6.23 11.03
N SER A 30 12.35 -6.47 12.34
CA SER A 30 11.07 -6.28 13.03
C SER A 30 10.52 -4.86 12.94
N SER A 31 11.39 -3.84 12.86
CA SER A 31 10.98 -2.45 12.63
C SER A 31 10.27 -2.27 11.29
N GLU A 32 10.83 -2.81 10.21
CA GLU A 32 10.22 -2.73 8.87
C GLU A 32 8.93 -3.54 8.79
N VAL A 33 8.89 -4.71 9.45
CA VAL A 33 7.66 -5.49 9.57
C VAL A 33 6.56 -4.71 10.30
N ASN A 34 6.91 -3.98 11.36
CA ASN A 34 5.96 -3.13 12.07
C ASN A 34 5.47 -1.97 11.21
N ASP A 35 6.37 -1.34 10.46
CA ASP A 35 6.04 -0.21 9.57
C ASP A 35 5.09 -0.67 8.45
N ILE A 36 5.38 -1.78 7.78
CA ILE A 36 4.49 -2.37 6.77
C ILE A 36 3.14 -2.76 7.39
N ASN A 37 3.13 -3.43 8.56
CA ASN A 37 1.87 -3.78 9.23
C ASN A 37 1.06 -2.55 9.64
N SER A 38 1.69 -1.40 9.88
CA SER A 38 0.98 -0.15 10.17
C SER A 38 0.20 0.39 8.97
N MET A 39 0.49 -0.06 7.75
CA MET A 39 -0.27 0.32 6.55
C MET A 39 -1.60 -0.43 6.45
N LEU A 40 -1.75 -1.55 7.17
CA LEU A 40 -2.96 -2.37 7.14
C LEU A 40 -4.16 -1.58 7.70
N GLY A 41 -5.23 -1.51 6.93
CA GLY A 41 -6.47 -0.80 7.29
C GLY A 41 -6.43 0.70 7.06
N GLU A 42 -5.28 1.28 6.70
CA GLU A 42 -5.16 2.69 6.32
C GLU A 42 -5.57 2.92 4.87
N ILE A 43 -5.82 4.19 4.54
CA ILE A 43 -6.24 4.64 3.21
C ILE A 43 -5.10 5.42 2.56
N PHE A 44 -4.76 5.04 1.33
CA PHE A 44 -3.71 5.68 0.55
C PHE A 44 -4.19 6.08 -0.84
N GLU A 45 -3.49 7.03 -1.44
CA GLU A 45 -3.62 7.33 -2.86
C GLU A 45 -2.79 6.33 -3.67
N VAL A 46 -3.38 5.82 -4.75
CA VAL A 46 -2.64 5.02 -5.73
C VAL A 46 -1.82 5.96 -6.60
N TYR A 47 -0.49 5.92 -6.49
CA TYR A 47 0.38 6.78 -7.29
C TYR A 47 0.79 6.14 -8.63
N GLU A 48 0.73 4.81 -8.72
CA GLU A 48 1.10 4.05 -9.92
C GLU A 48 0.28 2.75 -10.01
N ILE A 49 0.00 2.31 -11.24
CA ILE A 49 -0.43 0.94 -11.52
C ILE A 49 0.57 0.37 -12.52
N ASP A 50 1.30 -0.67 -12.11
CA ASP A 50 2.38 -1.21 -12.92
C ASP A 50 1.90 -2.16 -14.05
N GLU A 51 2.85 -2.62 -14.86
CA GLU A 51 2.59 -3.56 -15.96
C GLU A 51 2.09 -4.94 -15.50
N TYR A 52 2.29 -5.30 -14.22
CA TYR A 52 1.82 -6.54 -13.61
C TYR A 52 0.41 -6.40 -13.01
N GLY A 53 -0.15 -5.19 -13.02
CA GLY A 53 -1.49 -4.88 -12.54
C GLY A 53 -1.57 -4.62 -11.04
N GLN A 54 -0.45 -4.38 -10.37
CA GLN A 54 -0.41 -4.01 -8.96
C GLN A 54 -0.64 -2.50 -8.82
N ALA A 55 -1.44 -2.09 -7.83
CA ALA A 55 -1.62 -0.70 -7.46
C ALA A 55 -0.60 -0.34 -6.37
N TRP A 56 0.20 0.68 -6.62
CA TRP A 56 1.26 1.10 -5.72
C TRP A 56 0.78 2.23 -4.81
N VAL A 57 1.02 2.06 -3.52
CA VAL A 57 0.75 3.04 -2.47
C VAL A 57 2.02 3.29 -1.67
N GLU A 58 2.15 4.47 -1.09
CA GLU A 58 3.31 4.83 -0.27
C GLU A 58 2.88 5.41 1.07
N LYS A 59 3.66 5.07 2.11
CA LYS A 59 3.56 5.71 3.42
C LYS A 59 4.90 6.36 3.75
N TRP A 60 4.82 7.58 4.28
CA TRP A 60 5.96 8.36 4.72
C TRP A 60 5.97 8.47 6.23
N TRP A 61 7.13 8.26 6.82
CA TRP A 61 7.42 8.51 8.23
C TRP A 61 8.41 9.66 8.33
N HIS A 62 8.03 10.68 9.09
CA HIS A 62 8.86 11.84 9.34
C HIS A 62 9.57 11.65 10.69
N LEU A 63 10.89 11.68 10.66
CA LEU A 63 11.76 11.62 11.84
C LEU A 63 12.12 13.05 12.26
N ASP A 64 12.61 13.17 13.50
CA ASP A 64 13.24 14.40 13.96
C ASP A 64 14.44 14.78 13.07
N GLU A 65 14.80 16.06 13.07
CA GLU A 65 15.89 16.63 12.23
C GLU A 65 15.59 16.68 10.72
N GLY A 66 14.32 16.60 10.31
CA GLY A 66 13.93 16.74 8.90
C GLY A 66 14.29 15.54 8.03
N LYS A 67 14.60 14.40 8.64
CA LYS A 67 14.76 13.14 7.94
C LYS A 67 13.39 12.52 7.71
N SER A 68 13.21 11.83 6.60
CA SER A 68 12.00 11.07 6.31
C SER A 68 12.40 9.78 5.62
N TYR A 69 11.62 8.75 5.85
CA TYR A 69 11.73 7.50 5.12
C TYR A 69 10.34 7.06 4.70
N SER A 70 10.28 6.19 3.71
CA SER A 70 9.01 5.69 3.17
C SER A 70 9.11 4.22 2.80
N HIS A 71 7.94 3.61 2.70
CA HIS A 71 7.75 2.29 2.14
C HIS A 71 6.67 2.38 1.08
N SER A 72 6.96 1.79 -0.07
CA SER A 72 6.01 1.61 -1.16
C SER A 72 5.60 0.15 -1.22
N LEU A 73 4.30 -0.11 -1.37
CA LEU A 73 3.74 -1.45 -1.50
C LEU A 73 2.95 -1.55 -2.80
N GLY A 74 3.30 -2.54 -3.63
CA GLY A 74 2.51 -2.97 -4.77
C GLY A 74 1.43 -3.95 -4.32
N LEU A 75 0.17 -3.53 -4.37
CA LEU A 75 -0.98 -4.29 -3.88
C LEU A 75 -1.78 -4.90 -5.04
N SER A 76 -2.12 -6.17 -4.90
CA SER A 76 -2.99 -6.90 -5.82
C SER A 76 -4.47 -6.57 -5.60
N SER A 77 -5.34 -7.02 -6.50
CA SER A 77 -6.79 -6.77 -6.40
C SER A 77 -7.42 -7.29 -5.11
N THR A 78 -6.85 -8.33 -4.50
CA THR A 78 -7.38 -8.92 -3.26
C THR A 78 -6.94 -8.19 -1.99
N GLU A 79 -5.99 -7.26 -2.12
CA GLU A 79 -5.34 -6.58 -0.99
C GLU A 79 -5.91 -5.19 -0.71
N LEU A 80 -6.83 -4.71 -1.54
CA LEU A 80 -7.34 -3.35 -1.46
C LEU A 80 -8.83 -3.23 -1.77
N GLU A 81 -9.42 -2.17 -1.23
CA GLU A 81 -10.80 -1.75 -1.44
C GLU A 81 -10.83 -0.29 -1.90
N LEU A 82 -11.57 0.01 -2.96
CA LEU A 82 -11.76 1.38 -3.42
C LEU A 82 -12.65 2.15 -2.42
N VAL A 83 -12.16 3.29 -1.94
CA VAL A 83 -12.89 4.18 -1.03
C VAL A 83 -13.40 5.42 -1.76
N GLU A 84 -12.55 6.04 -2.59
CA GLU A 84 -12.89 7.25 -3.35
C GLU A 84 -12.26 7.20 -4.74
N LYS A 85 -12.97 7.77 -5.71
CA LYS A 85 -12.60 7.86 -7.12
C LYS A 85 -11.89 9.17 -7.40
#